data_AF-A0ABC8EP23-F1
#
_entry.id   AF-A0ABC8EP23-F1
#
_cell.length_a   1.000
_cell.length_b   1.000
_cell.length_c   1.000
_cell.angle_alpha   90.00
_cell.angle_beta   90.00
_cell.angle_gamma   90.00
#
_symmetry.space_group_name_H-M   'P 1'
#
loop_
_entity.id
_entity.type
_entity.pdbx_description
1 polymer ?
#
loop_
_entity_poly.entity_id
_entity_poly.type
_entity_poly.pdbx_seq_one_letter_code
_entity_poly.pdbx_strand_id
1 'polypeptide(L)'
;DASEPPDDDDLTPPKTGSANSKFVSTTDPDASVQRKGAGRSKLQYKVHRAVDETHEVITATTVTSASVNEANLMAPLLNAHKRTMGKMARVCVADSKYGTIGNYLACYDMKVKGHFESIEK
;
A
#
# COMPACT_ATOMS: atom_id res chain seq x y z
N ASP A 1 24.79 -23.47 17.44
CA ASP A 1 23.50 -23.05 17.99
C ASP A 1 23.71 -21.72 18.70
N ALA A 2 23.43 -20.64 17.99
CA ALA A 2 23.37 -19.26 18.46
C ALA A 2 22.95 -18.41 17.25
N SER A 3 21.64 -18.29 17.02
CA SER A 3 21.09 -17.34 16.07
C SER A 3 21.26 -15.93 16.62
N GLU A 4 21.94 -15.06 15.87
CA GLU A 4 21.97 -13.62 16.14
C GLU A 4 20.54 -13.04 16.13
N PRO A 5 20.23 -12.07 17.01
CA PRO A 5 18.91 -11.44 17.03
C PRO A 5 18.71 -10.62 15.75
N PRO A 6 17.46 -10.51 15.25
CA PRO A 6 17.19 -9.72 14.05
C PRO A 6 17.45 -8.23 14.33
N ASP A 7 18.06 -7.55 13.36
CA ASP A 7 18.34 -6.12 13.42
C ASP A 7 17.04 -5.31 13.63
N ASP A 8 17.01 -4.51 14.71
CA ASP A 8 15.92 -3.63 15.15
C ASP A 8 15.62 -2.44 14.20
N ASP A 9 16.18 -2.46 12.98
CA ASP A 9 16.14 -1.33 12.04
C ASP A 9 14.84 -1.25 11.20
N ASP A 10 13.95 -2.25 11.30
CA ASP A 10 12.67 -2.31 10.56
C ASP A 10 11.48 -1.68 11.33
N LEU A 11 11.74 -1.07 12.50
CA LEU A 11 10.73 -0.31 13.25
C LEU A 11 10.79 1.20 13.01
N THR A 12 11.57 1.68 12.03
CA THR A 12 11.61 3.12 11.74
C THR A 12 10.24 3.60 11.27
N PRO A 13 9.58 4.51 12.02
CA PRO A 13 8.28 5.02 11.59
C PRO A 13 8.43 5.70 10.23
N PRO A 14 7.49 5.50 9.30
CA PRO A 14 7.59 6.04 7.95
C PRO A 14 7.82 7.55 8.03
N LYS A 15 8.89 8.04 7.38
CA LYS A 15 9.31 9.46 7.42
C LYS A 15 8.10 10.38 7.23
N THR A 16 7.63 10.93 8.34
CA THR A 16 6.48 11.82 8.37
C THR A 16 6.92 13.18 7.82
N GLY A 17 6.33 13.62 6.71
CA GLY A 17 6.58 14.99 6.21
C GLY A 17 6.27 16.02 7.31
N SER A 18 6.85 17.23 7.22
CA SER A 18 6.75 18.29 8.25
C SER A 18 5.31 18.70 8.65
N ALA A 19 4.30 18.29 7.89
CA ALA A 19 2.89 18.42 8.24
C ALA A 19 2.47 17.42 9.33
N ASN A 20 2.90 16.16 9.25
CA ASN A 20 2.52 15.11 10.21
C ASN A 20 3.20 15.23 11.56
N SER A 21 4.25 16.06 11.69
CA SER A 21 4.81 16.44 12.99
C SER A 21 4.08 17.62 13.64
N LYS A 22 3.26 18.38 12.88
CA LYS A 22 2.56 19.59 13.35
C LYS A 22 1.05 19.39 13.47
N PHE A 23 0.48 18.51 12.66
CA PHE A 23 -0.92 18.17 12.63
C PHE A 23 -1.08 16.72 13.08
N VAL A 24 -1.18 16.51 14.39
CA VAL A 24 -1.42 15.22 15.04
C VAL A 24 -2.77 15.30 15.74
N SER A 25 -3.62 14.27 15.56
CA SER A 25 -4.89 14.20 16.29
C SER A 25 -4.63 13.91 17.76
N THR A 26 -5.35 14.57 18.66
CA THR A 26 -5.30 14.24 20.09
C THR A 26 -6.16 13.04 20.45
N THR A 27 -7.13 12.69 19.62
CA THR A 27 -8.05 11.55 19.86
C THR A 27 -7.68 10.30 19.07
N ASP A 28 -6.87 10.45 18.01
CA ASP A 28 -6.49 9.35 17.12
C ASP A 28 -5.09 9.58 16.50
N PRO A 29 -4.00 9.31 17.25
CA PRO A 29 -2.63 9.59 16.82
C PRO A 29 -2.18 8.86 15.55
N ASP A 30 -2.87 7.78 15.17
CA ASP A 30 -2.54 6.96 14.01
C ASP A 30 -3.07 7.57 12.69
N ALA A 31 -4.02 8.49 12.77
CA ALA A 31 -4.49 9.25 11.62
C ALA A 31 -3.39 10.22 11.16
N SER A 32 -3.16 10.28 9.85
CA SER A 32 -2.14 11.17 9.29
C SER A 32 -2.66 12.00 8.14
N VAL A 33 -1.93 13.06 7.85
CA VAL A 33 -2.16 13.99 6.77
C VAL A 33 -1.40 13.52 5.52
N GLN A 34 -2.12 13.51 4.40
CA GLN A 34 -1.51 13.52 3.08
C GLN A 34 -2.05 14.72 2.30
N ARG A 35 -1.16 15.64 1.90
CA ARG A 35 -1.57 16.81 1.12
C ARG A 35 -1.80 16.40 -0.34
N LYS A 36 -3.04 16.48 -0.81
CA LYS A 36 -3.40 16.35 -2.22
C LYS A 36 -3.95 17.69 -2.71
N GLY A 37 -3.19 18.38 -3.56
CA GLY A 37 -3.58 19.66 -4.15
C GLY A 37 -3.61 20.85 -3.17
N ALA A 38 -4.37 21.88 -3.54
CA ALA A 38 -4.42 23.18 -2.83
C ALA A 38 -5.37 23.21 -1.60
N GLY A 39 -6.02 22.10 -1.27
CA GLY A 39 -7.00 22.03 -0.18
C GLY A 39 -6.39 22.03 1.24
N ARG A 40 -7.26 22.17 2.26
CA ARG A 40 -6.89 22.02 3.67
C ARG A 40 -6.45 20.57 3.96
N SER A 41 -5.32 20.43 4.65
CA SER A 41 -4.83 19.17 5.19
C SER A 41 -5.87 18.51 6.10
N LYS A 42 -6.23 17.26 5.82
CA LYS A 42 -7.13 16.45 6.66
C LYS A 42 -6.38 15.24 7.21
N LEU A 43 -6.61 14.94 8.49
CA LEU A 43 -6.21 13.69 9.12
C LEU A 43 -7.16 12.59 8.66
N GLN A 44 -6.62 11.53 8.07
CA GLN A 44 -7.42 10.48 7.45
C GLN A 44 -6.67 9.16 7.38
N TYR A 45 -7.43 8.12 7.05
CA TYR A 45 -6.92 6.81 6.66
C TYR A 45 -7.19 6.57 5.18
N LYS A 46 -6.47 5.62 4.60
CA LYS A 46 -6.74 5.06 3.29
C LYS A 46 -7.18 3.62 3.42
N VAL A 47 -8.15 3.24 2.60
CA VAL A 47 -8.53 1.85 2.41
C VAL A 47 -8.03 1.41 1.05
N HIS A 48 -7.25 0.34 1.03
CA HIS A 48 -6.76 -0.32 -0.16
C HIS A 48 -7.48 -1.65 -0.29
N ARG A 49 -7.95 -1.98 -1.50
CA ARG A 49 -8.75 -3.19 -1.73
C ARG A 49 -8.30 -3.91 -2.98
N ALA A 50 -8.31 -5.24 -2.92
CA ALA A 50 -8.29 -6.11 -4.08
C ALA A 50 -9.71 -6.63 -4.34
N VAL A 51 -10.08 -6.69 -5.61
CA VAL A 51 -11.43 -7.04 -6.06
C VAL A 51 -11.28 -8.10 -7.15
N ASP A 52 -12.10 -9.16 -7.12
CA ASP A 52 -12.11 -10.13 -8.21
C ASP A 52 -12.85 -9.58 -9.44
N GLU A 53 -12.41 -9.99 -10.62
CA GLU A 53 -12.96 -9.48 -11.89
C GLU A 53 -14.32 -10.09 -12.26
N THR A 54 -14.69 -11.23 -11.68
CA THR A 54 -15.85 -12.00 -12.16
C THR A 54 -17.15 -11.52 -11.50
N HIS A 55 -17.10 -11.23 -10.20
CA HIS A 55 -18.29 -10.87 -9.41
C HIS A 55 -18.10 -9.59 -8.59
N GLU A 56 -16.98 -8.89 -8.79
CA GLU A 56 -16.64 -7.65 -8.07
C GLU A 56 -16.60 -7.80 -6.54
N VAL A 57 -16.33 -9.01 -6.05
CA VAL A 57 -16.20 -9.29 -4.62
C VAL A 57 -14.86 -8.75 -4.13
N ILE A 58 -14.93 -8.01 -3.03
CA ILE A 58 -13.74 -7.59 -2.29
C ILE A 58 -13.12 -8.81 -1.63
N THR A 59 -11.90 -9.13 -2.04
CA THR A 59 -11.18 -10.37 -1.67
C THR A 59 -10.05 -10.11 -0.68
N ALA A 60 -9.56 -8.87 -0.63
CA ALA A 60 -8.63 -8.41 0.38
C ALA A 60 -8.81 -6.90 0.64
N THR A 61 -8.58 -6.49 1.88
CA THR A 61 -8.54 -5.08 2.28
C THR A 61 -7.36 -4.82 3.21
N THR A 62 -6.85 -3.60 3.17
CA THR A 62 -5.85 -3.10 4.12
C THR A 62 -6.11 -1.64 4.38
N VAL A 63 -6.16 -1.25 5.65
CA VAL A 63 -6.31 0.15 6.06
C VAL A 63 -4.94 0.66 6.50
N THR A 64 -4.56 1.84 6.03
CA THR A 64 -3.29 2.49 6.40
C THR A 64 -3.54 3.95 6.76
N SER A 65 -2.62 4.55 7.52
CA SER A 65 -2.62 6.00 7.70
C SER A 65 -2.37 6.70 6.35
N ALA A 66 -2.89 7.91 6.16
CA ALA A 66 -2.82 8.58 4.85
C ALA A 66 -1.39 8.81 4.31
N SER A 67 -0.40 8.86 5.19
CA SER A 67 1.01 9.04 4.87
C SER A 67 1.64 7.81 4.23
N VAL A 68 1.05 6.62 4.39
CA VAL A 68 1.56 5.40 3.77
C VAL A 68 1.40 5.49 2.25
N ASN A 69 2.50 5.18 1.55
CA ASN A 69 2.54 5.16 0.10
C ASN A 69 1.87 3.89 -0.45
N GLU A 70 0.95 4.07 -1.39
CA GLU A 70 0.26 3.02 -2.13
C GLU A 70 1.25 2.01 -2.76
N ALA A 71 2.42 2.47 -3.18
CA ALA A 71 3.46 1.64 -3.78
C ALA A 71 3.83 0.41 -2.93
N ASN A 72 3.74 0.53 -1.60
CA ASN A 72 4.15 -0.55 -0.69
C ASN A 72 3.07 -1.64 -0.54
N LEU A 73 1.87 -1.45 -1.11
CA LEU A 73 0.72 -2.29 -0.80
C LEU A 73 0.33 -3.28 -1.91
N MET A 74 0.98 -3.25 -3.08
CA MET A 74 0.67 -4.17 -4.18
C MET A 74 0.89 -5.63 -3.79
N ALA A 75 2.11 -5.98 -3.38
CA ALA A 75 2.49 -7.33 -3.00
C ALA A 75 1.63 -7.90 -1.85
N PRO A 76 1.42 -7.22 -0.72
CA PRO A 76 0.58 -7.75 0.35
C PRO A 76 -0.88 -7.94 -0.08
N LEU A 77 -1.44 -7.04 -0.90
CA LEU A 77 -2.81 -7.19 -1.42
C LEU A 77 -2.94 -8.36 -2.39
N LEU A 78 -1.99 -8.56 -3.31
CA LEU A 78 -2.00 -9.71 -4.23
C LEU A 78 -1.86 -11.04 -3.49
N ASN A 79 -1.01 -11.09 -2.47
CA ASN A 79 -0.86 -12.28 -1.63
C ASN A 79 -2.14 -12.58 -0.82
N ALA A 80 -2.78 -11.55 -0.26
CA ALA A 80 -4.06 -11.70 0.44
C ALA A 80 -5.16 -12.16 -0.53
N HIS A 81 -5.26 -11.53 -1.71
CA HIS A 81 -6.18 -11.93 -2.77
C HIS A 81 -5.98 -13.41 -3.16
N LYS A 82 -4.73 -13.85 -3.35
CA LYS A 82 -4.41 -15.24 -3.66
C LYS A 82 -4.87 -16.21 -2.57
N ARG A 83 -4.71 -15.85 -1.30
CA ARG A 83 -5.18 -16.70 -0.18
C ARG A 83 -6.71 -16.85 -0.21
N THR A 84 -7.43 -15.75 -0.49
CA THR A 84 -8.90 -15.77 -0.56
C THR A 84 -9.40 -16.54 -1.80
N MET A 85 -8.77 -16.34 -2.97
CA MET A 85 -9.20 -16.96 -4.23
C MET A 85 -8.67 -18.39 -4.44
N GLY A 86 -7.72 -18.83 -3.61
CA GLY A 86 -6.99 -20.09 -3.78
C GLY A 86 -6.06 -20.14 -5.01
N LYS A 87 -5.94 -19.05 -5.77
CA LYS A 87 -5.12 -18.93 -6.99
C LYS A 87 -4.59 -17.52 -7.17
N MET A 88 -3.45 -17.39 -7.84
CA MET A 88 -2.89 -16.07 -8.16
C MET A 88 -3.66 -15.43 -9.32
N ALA A 89 -3.81 -14.11 -9.28
CA ALA A 89 -4.37 -13.34 -10.40
C ALA A 89 -3.46 -13.45 -11.63
N ARG A 90 -4.03 -13.50 -12.83
CA ARG A 90 -3.25 -13.50 -14.08
C ARG A 90 -2.80 -12.09 -14.47
N VAL A 91 -3.67 -11.11 -14.25
CA VAL A 91 -3.47 -9.70 -14.57
C VAL A 91 -3.84 -8.89 -13.33
N CYS A 92 -3.05 -7.87 -13.01
CA CYS A 92 -3.36 -6.91 -11.96
C CYS A 92 -3.51 -5.52 -12.57
N VAL A 93 -4.67 -4.91 -12.36
CA VAL A 93 -4.96 -3.52 -12.74
C VAL A 93 -5.03 -2.67 -11.48
N ALA A 94 -4.44 -1.49 -11.50
CA ALA A 94 -4.36 -0.61 -10.33
C ALA A 94 -4.31 0.88 -10.71
N ASP A 95 -4.58 1.76 -9.73
CA ASP A 95 -4.37 3.21 -9.85
C ASP A 95 -2.90 3.53 -10.14
N SER A 96 -2.63 4.66 -10.81
CA SER A 96 -1.26 5.06 -11.19
C SER A 96 -0.30 5.24 -10.00
N LYS A 97 -0.81 5.46 -8.78
CA LYS A 97 0.04 5.50 -7.57
C LYS A 97 0.69 4.15 -7.22
N TYR A 98 0.18 3.05 -7.76
CA TYR A 98 0.82 1.76 -7.65
C TYR A 98 1.88 1.53 -8.73
N GLY A 99 2.00 2.43 -9.71
CA GLY A 99 2.85 2.30 -10.89
C GLY A 99 4.34 2.55 -10.67
N THR A 100 4.93 2.00 -9.61
CA THR A 100 6.38 2.06 -9.40
C THR A 100 7.09 0.92 -10.10
N ILE A 101 8.36 1.10 -10.48
CA ILE A 101 9.20 0.00 -11.02
C ILE A 101 9.19 -1.20 -10.07
N GLY A 102 9.30 -0.97 -8.76
CA GLY A 102 9.24 -2.03 -7.75
C GLY A 102 7.96 -2.87 -7.83
N ASN A 103 6.81 -2.27 -8.11
CA ASN A 103 5.56 -3.02 -8.26
C ASN A 103 5.47 -3.77 -9.58
N TYR A 104 6.04 -3.26 -10.66
CA TYR A 104 6.15 -4.03 -11.90
C TYR A 104 7.04 -5.27 -11.70
N LEU A 105 8.17 -5.12 -11.01
CA LEU A 105 9.06 -6.24 -10.68
C LEU A 105 8.37 -7.25 -9.75
N ALA A 106 7.68 -6.77 -8.70
CA ALA A 106 6.93 -7.63 -7.80
C ALA A 106 5.83 -8.41 -8.54
N CYS A 107 5.09 -7.78 -9.45
CA CYS A 107 4.12 -8.47 -10.31
C CYS A 107 4.81 -9.53 -11.19
N TYR A 108 5.95 -9.19 -11.81
CA TYR A 108 6.72 -10.12 -12.64
C TYR A 108 7.18 -11.36 -11.86
N ASP A 109 7.77 -11.18 -10.68
CA ASP A 109 8.24 -12.27 -9.81
C ASP A 109 7.09 -13.19 -9.36
N MET A 110 5.91 -12.60 -9.15
CA MET A 110 4.68 -13.33 -8.82
C MET A 110 4.00 -13.98 -10.04
N LYS A 111 4.55 -13.83 -11.24
CA LYS A 111 3.98 -14.28 -12.52
C LYS A 111 2.61 -13.66 -12.82
N VAL A 112 2.42 -12.42 -12.40
CA VAL A 112 1.22 -11.60 -12.64
C VAL A 112 1.57 -10.51 -13.65
N LYS A 113 0.74 -10.32 -14.67
CA LYS A 113 0.91 -9.20 -15.60
C LYS A 113 0.39 -7.91 -14.95
N GLY A 114 1.29 -6.99 -14.59
CA GLY A 114 0.92 -5.64 -14.17
C GLY A 114 0.40 -4.81 -15.36
N HIS A 115 -0.81 -4.26 -15.24
CA HIS A 115 -1.42 -3.38 -16.23
C HIS A 115 -1.95 -2.11 -15.54
N PHE A 116 -1.04 -1.18 -15.30
CA PHE A 116 -1.30 0.11 -14.69
C PHE A 116 -0.35 1.16 -15.31
N GLU A 117 -0.57 2.44 -15.03
CA GLU A 117 0.27 3.52 -15.57
C GLU A 117 1.52 3.70 -14.71
N SER A 118 2.70 3.85 -15.32
CA SER A 118 3.95 4.15 -14.60
C SER A 118 3.89 5.56 -13.99
N ILE A 119 4.35 5.69 -12.73
CA ILE A 119 4.49 6.99 -12.07
C ILE A 119 5.78 7.70 -12.49
N GLU A 120 6.78 6.96 -12.97
CA GLU A 120 8.00 7.49 -13.57
C GLU A 120 7.72 7.78 -15.05
N LYS A 121 7.92 9.05 -15.44
CA LYS A 121 7.77 9.54 -16.82
C LYS A 121 9.10 9.53 -17.55
#